data_AF-A0A2G9TGJ0-F1
#
_entry.id   AF-A0A2G9TGJ0-F1
#
_cell.length_a   1.000
_cell.length_b   1.000
_cell.length_c   1.000
_cell.angle_alpha   90.00
_cell.angle_beta   90.00
_cell.angle_gamma   90.00
#
_symmetry.space_group_name_H-M   'P 1'
#
loop_
_entity.id
_entity.type
_entity.pdbx_description
1 polymer ?
#
loop_
_entity_poly.entity_id
_entity_poly.type
_entity_poly.pdbx_seq_one_letter_code
_entity_poly.pdbx_strand_id
1 'polypeptide(L)'
;MNKIALQIEYSGPIDWDDEETIRSGMTMIGIMGIQDPVRPEVPAAIDKCQKAGITVRMVTGDNINTARSIATACGILRPGADFLALEGKEFNARIRDENGKVSQAKLDAIWPRLRVLARAQPSDKYVLVKGIIDSKVSKNREVVAVTGDGTNDAPALKKADVGFAMGIAGTDVAKEASDIILTDDNFTSIVK
;
A
#
# COMPACT_ATOMS: atom_id res chain seq x y z
N MET A 1 47.08 16.16 15.82
CA MET A 1 45.82 15.55 15.33
C MET A 1 44.69 16.11 16.18
N ASN A 2 43.86 16.99 15.60
CA ASN A 2 42.79 17.67 16.32
C ASN A 2 41.66 16.70 16.67
N LYS A 3 41.48 16.43 17.97
CA LYS A 3 40.23 15.88 18.51
C LYS A 3 39.16 16.97 18.38
N ILE A 4 38.23 16.80 17.44
CA ILE A 4 36.98 17.56 17.46
C ILE A 4 36.12 16.92 18.54
N ALA A 5 36.19 17.44 19.76
CA ALA A 5 35.20 17.16 20.78
C ALA A 5 33.94 17.97 20.43
N LEU A 6 32.95 17.32 19.81
CA LEU A 6 31.60 17.87 19.70
C LEU A 6 30.98 17.80 21.10
N GLN A 7 31.21 18.85 21.89
CA GLN A 7 30.56 19.03 23.18
C GLN A 7 29.15 19.54 22.90
N ILE A 8 28.14 18.68 23.08
CA ILE A 8 26.74 19.09 22.97
C ILE A 8 26.42 19.91 24.22
N GLU A 9 26.42 21.24 24.08
CA GLU A 9 25.99 22.15 25.14
C GLU A 9 24.47 22.11 25.26
N TYR A 10 23.97 21.57 26.38
CA TYR A 10 22.55 21.56 26.68
C TYR A 10 22.17 22.89 27.35
N SER A 11 21.61 23.82 26.57
CA SER A 11 21.37 25.21 27.00
C SER A 11 20.10 25.44 27.81
N GLY A 12 19.33 24.39 28.14
CA GLY A 12 18.10 24.49 28.93
C GLY A 12 17.05 23.45 28.54
N PRO A 13 15.85 23.49 29.13
CA PRO A 13 14.74 22.65 28.70
C PRO A 13 14.40 22.92 27.23
N ILE A 14 14.27 21.84 26.44
CA ILE A 14 13.84 21.91 25.04
C ILE A 14 12.36 22.27 25.04
N ASP A 15 12.00 23.32 24.31
CA ASP A 15 10.61 23.60 23.97
C ASP A 15 10.17 22.62 22.88
N TRP A 16 9.36 21.63 23.27
CA TRP A 16 8.90 20.59 22.35
C TRP A 16 7.80 21.07 21.40
N ASP A 17 7.22 22.25 21.66
CA ASP A 17 6.14 22.83 20.86
C ASP A 17 6.67 23.70 19.70
N ASP A 18 7.96 24.05 19.72
CA ASP A 18 8.64 24.80 18.65
C ASP A 18 9.39 23.87 17.67
N GLU A 19 8.65 23.32 16.70
CA GLU A 19 9.20 22.42 15.67
C GLU A 19 10.34 23.03 14.84
N GLU A 20 10.33 24.35 14.61
CA GLU A 20 11.33 25.01 13.76
C GLU A 20 12.68 25.07 14.46
N THR A 21 12.67 25.43 15.75
CA THR A 21 13.87 25.43 16.59
C THR A 21 14.45 24.02 16.74
N ILE A 22 13.61 23.01 16.98
CA ILE A 22 14.05 21.60 17.08
C ILE A 22 14.67 21.12 15.76
N ARG A 23 14.15 21.55 14.61
CA ARG A 23 14.63 21.11 13.29
C ARG A 23 15.90 21.83 12.82
N SER A 24 16.21 22.99 13.40
CA SER A 24 17.38 23.81 13.06
C SER A 24 18.66 23.32 13.75
N GLY A 25 19.83 23.65 13.21
CA GLY A 25 21.13 23.43 13.90
C GLY A 25 21.58 21.96 14.08
N MET A 26 20.91 20.99 13.45
CA MET A 26 21.30 19.58 13.59
C MET A 26 22.66 19.27 12.93
N THR A 27 23.42 18.36 13.53
CA THR A 27 24.62 17.75 12.93
C THR A 27 24.30 16.34 12.46
N MET A 28 24.52 16.04 11.17
CA MET A 28 24.35 14.69 10.64
C MET A 28 25.39 13.73 11.27
N ILE A 29 24.92 12.71 12.00
CA ILE A 29 25.78 11.68 12.60
C ILE A 29 26.00 10.50 11.62
N GLY A 30 24.95 10.09 10.88
CA GLY A 30 25.02 8.99 9.92
C GLY A 30 23.66 8.66 9.29
N ILE A 31 23.65 7.71 8.35
CA ILE A 31 22.44 7.20 7.67
C ILE A 31 22.38 5.69 7.90
N MET A 32 21.20 5.17 8.25
CA MET A 32 20.93 3.73 8.35
C MET A 32 19.88 3.33 7.31
N GLY A 33 20.14 2.22 6.62
CA GLY A 33 19.16 1.60 5.71
C GLY A 33 18.48 0.43 6.39
N ILE A 34 17.15 0.40 6.35
CA ILE A 34 16.34 -0.71 6.85
C ILE A 34 15.57 -1.27 5.66
N GLN A 35 15.46 -2.59 5.60
CA GLN A 35 14.70 -3.30 4.58
C GLN A 35 13.76 -4.28 5.26
N ASP A 36 12.50 -4.26 4.86
CA ASP A 36 11.55 -5.33 5.15
C ASP A 36 11.68 -6.40 4.04
N PRO A 37 12.19 -7.61 4.34
CA PRO A 37 12.42 -8.63 3.33
C PRO A 37 11.10 -9.22 2.81
N VAL A 38 11.02 -9.42 1.50
CA VAL A 38 9.92 -10.17 0.89
C VAL A 38 9.98 -11.62 1.36
N ARG A 39 8.85 -12.17 1.80
CA ARG A 39 8.75 -13.59 2.18
C ARG A 39 9.08 -14.48 0.97
N PRO A 40 9.96 -15.49 1.10
CA PRO A 40 10.46 -16.30 -0.03
C PRO A 40 9.38 -16.95 -0.90
N GLU A 41 8.23 -17.27 -0.32
CA GLU A 41 7.11 -17.94 -0.96
C GLU A 41 6.20 -17.01 -1.78
N VAL A 42 6.23 -15.69 -1.51
CA VAL A 42 5.33 -14.70 -2.12
C VAL A 42 5.49 -14.59 -3.64
N PRO A 43 6.70 -14.52 -4.21
CA PRO A 43 6.86 -14.44 -5.67
C PRO A 43 6.24 -15.61 -6.42
N ALA A 44 6.42 -16.84 -5.90
CA ALA A 44 5.84 -18.05 -6.50
C ALA A 44 4.31 -18.06 -6.40
N ALA A 45 3.76 -17.62 -5.27
CA ALA A 45 2.32 -17.50 -5.06
C ALA A 45 1.69 -16.48 -6.03
N ILE A 46 2.33 -15.31 -6.20
CA ILE A 46 1.87 -14.27 -7.13
C ILE A 46 1.91 -14.77 -8.58
N ASP A 47 2.97 -15.49 -8.98
CA ASP A 47 3.04 -16.06 -10.32
C ASP A 47 1.95 -17.11 -10.56
N LYS A 48 1.63 -17.94 -9.55
CA LYS A 48 0.50 -18.89 -9.62
C LYS A 48 -0.84 -18.16 -9.80
N CYS A 49 -1.09 -17.08 -9.05
CA CYS A 49 -2.28 -16.24 -9.22
C CYS A 49 -2.37 -15.67 -10.64
N GLN A 50 -1.27 -15.08 -11.14
CA GLN A 50 -1.25 -14.47 -12.47
C GLN A 50 -1.47 -15.50 -13.58
N LYS A 51 -0.89 -16.71 -13.47
CA LYS A 51 -1.14 -17.83 -14.40
C LYS A 51 -2.58 -18.32 -14.38
N ALA A 52 -3.28 -18.19 -13.25
CA ALA A 52 -4.70 -18.49 -13.11
C ALA A 52 -5.62 -17.36 -13.60
N GLY A 53 -5.07 -16.26 -14.13
CA GLY A 53 -5.85 -15.09 -14.58
C GLY A 53 -6.18 -14.09 -13.47
N ILE A 54 -5.66 -14.26 -12.26
CA ILE A 54 -5.88 -13.36 -11.13
C ILE A 54 -4.85 -12.23 -11.17
N THR A 55 -5.32 -10.99 -11.29
CA THR A 55 -4.44 -9.81 -11.30
C THR A 55 -4.18 -9.31 -9.88
N VAL A 56 -2.97 -9.58 -9.38
CA VAL A 56 -2.52 -9.09 -8.06
C VAL A 56 -2.14 -7.60 -8.14
N ARG A 57 -2.60 -6.81 -7.16
CA ARG A 57 -2.30 -5.37 -7.02
C ARG A 57 -1.83 -5.07 -5.61
N MET A 58 -0.79 -4.24 -5.48
CA MET A 58 -0.27 -3.78 -4.20
C MET A 58 -0.84 -2.41 -3.87
N VAL A 59 -1.39 -2.26 -2.66
CA VAL A 59 -1.85 -0.97 -2.13
C VAL A 59 -1.25 -0.74 -0.74
N THR A 60 -0.36 0.25 -0.61
CA THR A 60 0.45 0.47 0.61
C THR A 60 0.52 1.95 1.00
N GLY A 61 0.76 2.21 2.28
CA GLY A 61 1.09 3.53 2.82
C GLY A 61 2.55 3.95 2.60
N ASP A 62 3.41 3.05 2.11
CA ASP A 62 4.83 3.32 1.85
C ASP A 62 5.05 4.34 0.72
N ASN A 63 6.29 4.82 0.62
CA ASN A 63 6.69 5.64 -0.52
C ASN A 63 6.67 4.83 -1.84
N ILE A 64 6.57 5.53 -2.96
CA ILE A 64 6.47 4.89 -4.28
C ILE A 64 7.70 4.07 -4.67
N ASN A 65 8.89 4.46 -4.23
CA ASN A 65 10.14 3.80 -4.61
C ASN A 65 10.28 2.43 -3.92
N THR A 66 10.00 2.37 -2.62
CA THR A 66 9.92 1.14 -1.83
C THR A 66 8.83 0.24 -2.39
N ALA A 67 7.62 0.77 -2.63
CA ALA A 67 6.52 0.00 -3.18
C ALA A 67 6.86 -0.59 -4.56
N ARG A 68 7.50 0.18 -5.45
CA ARG A 68 7.96 -0.32 -6.77
C ARG A 68 9.04 -1.39 -6.64
N SER A 69 9.99 -1.22 -5.72
CA SER A 69 11.05 -2.20 -5.46
C SER A 69 10.46 -3.54 -5.01
N ILE A 70 9.58 -3.51 -3.99
CA ILE A 70 8.90 -4.70 -3.47
C ILE A 70 8.01 -5.32 -4.55
N ALA A 71 7.21 -4.51 -5.26
CA ALA A 71 6.32 -5.01 -6.31
C ALA A 71 7.09 -5.67 -7.48
N THR A 72 8.29 -5.18 -7.81
CA THR A 72 9.15 -5.80 -8.83
C THR A 72 9.75 -7.11 -8.30
N ALA A 73 10.27 -7.13 -7.08
CA ALA A 73 10.80 -8.34 -6.44
C ALA A 73 9.73 -9.45 -6.32
N CYS A 74 8.48 -9.07 -6.07
CA CYS A 74 7.33 -9.97 -5.98
C CYS A 74 6.76 -10.39 -7.35
N GLY A 75 7.21 -9.80 -8.46
CA GLY A 75 6.67 -10.08 -9.80
C GLY A 75 5.30 -9.47 -10.11
N ILE A 76 4.85 -8.50 -9.29
CA ILE A 76 3.64 -7.69 -9.54
C ILE A 76 3.90 -6.70 -10.68
N LEU A 77 5.06 -6.03 -10.63
CA LEU A 77 5.57 -5.23 -11.73
C LEU A 77 6.57 -6.08 -12.52
N ARG A 78 6.30 -6.30 -13.81
CA ARG A 78 7.20 -7.02 -14.72
C ARG A 78 7.91 -6.03 -15.63
N PRO A 79 9.24 -6.11 -15.79
CA PRO A 79 9.98 -5.27 -16.73
C PRO A 79 9.40 -5.37 -18.15
N GLY A 80 9.22 -4.24 -18.82
CA GLY A 80 8.65 -4.18 -20.18
C GLY A 80 7.13 -4.29 -20.27
N ALA A 81 6.43 -4.54 -19.16
CA ALA A 81 4.97 -4.48 -19.12
C ALA A 81 4.47 -3.04 -18.93
N ASP A 82 3.34 -2.70 -19.56
CA ASP A 82 2.75 -1.36 -19.56
C ASP A 82 1.91 -1.08 -18.30
N PHE A 83 2.49 -1.32 -17.11
CA PHE A 83 1.83 -1.19 -15.82
C PHE A 83 2.04 0.18 -15.17
N LEU A 84 1.03 0.61 -14.38
CA LEU A 84 1.05 1.89 -13.66
C LEU A 84 1.33 1.67 -12.17
N ALA A 85 2.18 2.55 -11.63
CA ALA A 85 2.47 2.68 -10.21
C ALA A 85 2.31 4.16 -9.82
N LEU A 86 1.27 4.47 -9.04
CA LEU A 86 0.87 5.83 -8.69
C LEU A 86 0.92 6.04 -7.17
N GLU A 87 1.07 7.29 -6.74
CA GLU A 87 0.81 7.69 -5.36
C GLU A 87 -0.66 8.07 -5.16
N GLY A 88 -1.17 7.95 -3.93
CA GLY A 88 -2.56 8.27 -3.57
C GLY A 88 -3.01 9.67 -4.01
N LYS A 89 -2.13 10.69 -3.86
CA LYS A 89 -2.40 12.06 -4.31
C LYS A 89 -2.64 12.14 -5.82
N GLU A 90 -1.79 11.47 -6.61
CA GLU A 90 -1.87 11.44 -8.06
C GLU A 90 -3.08 10.62 -8.53
N PHE A 91 -3.33 9.47 -7.90
CA PHE A 91 -4.52 8.65 -8.15
C PHE A 91 -5.81 9.46 -7.97
N ASN A 92 -5.94 10.17 -6.83
CA ASN A 92 -7.10 11.01 -6.56
C ASN A 92 -7.28 12.13 -7.58
N ALA A 93 -6.19 12.81 -7.97
CA ALA A 93 -6.25 13.87 -8.97
C ALA A 93 -6.73 13.35 -10.33
N ARG A 94 -6.32 12.13 -10.72
CA ARG A 94 -6.69 11.54 -12.01
C ARG A 94 -8.12 11.02 -12.05
N ILE A 95 -8.65 10.48 -10.94
CA ILE A 95 -10.00 9.88 -10.93
C ILE A 95 -11.12 10.87 -10.63
N ARG A 96 -10.80 12.07 -10.12
CA ARG A 96 -11.82 13.05 -9.71
C ARG A 96 -12.19 14.01 -10.83
N ASP A 97 -13.43 14.48 -10.84
CA ASP A 97 -13.93 15.53 -11.72
C ASP A 97 -13.65 16.94 -11.15
N GLU A 98 -14.09 17.97 -11.86
CA GLU A 98 -13.94 19.38 -11.47
C GLU A 98 -14.62 19.71 -10.13
N ASN A 99 -15.61 18.91 -9.73
CA ASN A 99 -16.33 19.04 -8.46
C ASN A 99 -15.70 18.19 -7.34
N GLY A 100 -14.56 17.56 -7.59
CA GLY A 100 -13.86 16.69 -6.64
C GLY A 100 -14.51 15.33 -6.42
N LYS A 101 -15.53 14.94 -7.21
CA LYS A 101 -16.21 13.64 -7.11
C LYS A 101 -15.48 12.60 -7.94
N VAL A 102 -15.50 11.35 -7.48
CA VAL A 102 -14.90 10.23 -8.22
C VAL A 102 -15.70 9.97 -9.50
N SER A 103 -15.02 10.04 -10.65
CA SER A 103 -15.57 9.71 -11.96
C SER A 103 -15.21 8.27 -12.30
N GLN A 104 -16.24 7.42 -12.46
CA GLN A 104 -16.05 6.02 -12.83
C GLN A 104 -15.30 5.88 -14.16
N ALA A 105 -15.62 6.70 -15.17
CA ALA A 105 -14.96 6.65 -16.48
C ALA A 105 -13.46 6.95 -16.40
N LYS A 106 -13.05 7.89 -15.55
CA LYS A 106 -11.62 8.19 -15.33
C LYS A 106 -10.92 7.06 -14.58
N LEU A 107 -11.59 6.46 -13.59
CA LEU A 107 -11.07 5.31 -12.87
C LEU A 107 -10.92 4.09 -13.81
N ASP A 108 -11.90 3.86 -14.68
CA ASP A 108 -11.92 2.80 -15.71
C ASP A 108 -10.76 2.90 -16.71
N ALA A 109 -10.26 4.11 -16.98
CA ALA A 109 -9.07 4.31 -17.79
C ALA A 109 -7.75 3.92 -17.09
N ILE A 110 -7.76 3.74 -15.76
CA ILE A 110 -6.55 3.62 -14.94
C ILE A 110 -6.45 2.24 -14.27
N TRP A 111 -7.51 1.78 -13.60
CA TRP A 111 -7.45 0.55 -12.79
C TRP A 111 -7.03 -0.72 -13.55
N PRO A 112 -7.31 -0.90 -14.86
CA PRO A 112 -6.87 -2.10 -15.58
C PRO A 112 -5.34 -2.23 -15.62
N ARG A 113 -4.64 -1.09 -15.67
CA ARG A 113 -3.18 -1.00 -15.73
C ARG A 113 -2.52 -0.72 -14.38
N LEU A 114 -3.26 -0.19 -13.42
CA LEU A 114 -2.77 0.07 -12.07
C LEU A 114 -2.38 -1.25 -11.38
N ARG A 115 -1.13 -1.33 -10.94
CA ARG A 115 -0.57 -2.47 -10.19
C ARG A 115 -0.08 -2.07 -8.80
N VAL A 116 0.37 -0.83 -8.63
CA VAL A 116 0.85 -0.31 -7.36
C VAL A 116 0.18 1.02 -7.05
N LEU A 117 -0.41 1.13 -5.87
CA LEU A 117 -0.90 2.38 -5.29
C LEU A 117 -0.16 2.62 -3.97
N ALA A 118 0.80 3.53 -3.99
CA ALA A 118 1.65 3.88 -2.84
C ALA A 118 1.12 5.14 -2.14
N ARG A 119 1.59 5.43 -0.93
CA ARG A 119 1.09 6.53 -0.07
C ARG A 119 -0.45 6.55 -0.01
N ALA A 120 -1.07 5.38 -0.04
CA ALA A 120 -2.51 5.22 -0.14
C ALA A 120 -3.16 5.53 1.21
N GLN A 121 -4.18 6.38 1.20
CA GLN A 121 -5.04 6.60 2.35
C GLN A 121 -6.10 5.48 2.47
N PRO A 122 -6.72 5.29 3.66
CA PRO A 122 -7.83 4.33 3.81
C PRO A 122 -8.95 4.53 2.79
N SER A 123 -9.28 5.80 2.49
CA SER A 123 -10.25 6.17 1.46
C SER A 123 -9.86 5.71 0.06
N ASP A 124 -8.57 5.72 -0.27
CA ASP A 124 -8.07 5.36 -1.59
C ASP A 124 -8.23 3.86 -1.84
N LYS A 125 -7.96 3.05 -0.81
CA LYS A 125 -8.20 1.60 -0.82
C LYS A 125 -9.67 1.30 -1.11
N TYR A 126 -10.57 1.94 -0.37
CA TYR A 126 -12.00 1.79 -0.55
C TYR A 126 -12.47 2.21 -1.95
N VAL A 127 -12.03 3.38 -2.43
CA VAL A 127 -12.43 3.93 -3.73
C VAL A 127 -11.95 3.02 -4.87
N LEU A 128 -10.73 2.50 -4.78
CA LEU A 128 -10.21 1.56 -5.78
C LEU A 128 -11.03 0.27 -5.82
N VAL A 129 -11.30 -0.36 -4.66
CA VAL A 129 -12.08 -1.60 -4.56
C VAL A 129 -13.49 -1.41 -5.10
N LYS A 130 -14.19 -0.37 -4.63
CA LYS A 130 -15.52 -0.02 -5.14
C LYS A 130 -15.50 0.26 -6.63
N GLY A 131 -14.51 1.01 -7.11
CA GLY A 131 -14.39 1.36 -8.52
C GLY A 131 -14.16 0.14 -9.43
N ILE A 132 -13.38 -0.85 -9.00
CA ILE A 132 -13.19 -2.10 -9.75
C ILE A 132 -14.49 -2.92 -9.76
N ILE A 133 -15.17 -3.04 -8.61
CA ILE A 133 -16.44 -3.77 -8.49
C ILE A 133 -17.54 -3.14 -9.38
N ASP A 134 -17.59 -1.81 -9.42
CA ASP A 134 -18.60 -1.06 -10.19
C ASP A 134 -18.23 -0.95 -11.69
N SER A 135 -17.01 -1.35 -12.08
CA SER A 135 -16.50 -1.20 -13.44
C SER A 135 -17.22 -2.12 -14.44
N LYS A 136 -17.37 -1.61 -15.67
CA LYS A 136 -17.97 -2.34 -16.81
C LYS A 136 -17.02 -2.50 -17.99
N VAL A 137 -15.72 -2.25 -17.78
CA VAL A 137 -14.70 -2.37 -18.84
C VAL A 137 -14.52 -3.82 -19.28
N SER A 138 -14.59 -4.75 -18.33
CA SER A 138 -14.55 -6.18 -18.58
C SER A 138 -15.93 -6.70 -19.02
N LYS A 139 -15.95 -7.73 -19.89
CA LYS A 139 -17.19 -8.38 -20.32
C LYS A 139 -18.01 -8.92 -19.14
N ASN A 140 -17.31 -9.40 -18.12
CA ASN A 140 -17.89 -9.86 -16.87
C ASN A 140 -17.49 -8.90 -15.75
N ARG A 141 -18.29 -8.86 -14.68
CA ARG A 141 -17.95 -8.15 -13.46
C ARG A 141 -16.67 -8.73 -12.84
N GLU A 142 -15.76 -7.85 -12.41
CA GLU A 142 -14.60 -8.25 -11.62
C GLU A 142 -15.01 -8.63 -10.20
N VAL A 143 -14.50 -9.76 -9.72
CA VAL A 143 -14.65 -10.19 -8.32
C VAL A 143 -13.39 -9.78 -7.57
N VAL A 144 -13.54 -9.00 -6.51
CA VAL A 144 -12.40 -8.39 -5.81
C VAL A 144 -12.21 -9.03 -4.45
N ALA A 145 -11.03 -9.61 -4.25
CA ALA A 145 -10.53 -9.99 -2.93
C ALA A 145 -9.61 -8.90 -2.36
N VAL A 146 -9.76 -8.57 -1.09
CA VAL A 146 -8.91 -7.61 -0.37
C VAL A 146 -8.27 -8.30 0.81
N THR A 147 -6.97 -8.06 1.02
CA THR A 147 -6.27 -8.47 2.24
C THR A 147 -5.89 -7.23 3.04
N GLY A 148 -6.01 -7.30 4.36
CA GLY A 148 -5.67 -6.20 5.26
C GLY A 148 -5.50 -6.66 6.70
N ASP A 149 -4.74 -5.91 7.47
CA ASP A 149 -4.42 -6.19 8.87
C ASP A 149 -4.79 -5.03 9.80
N GLY A 150 -4.83 -3.80 9.28
CA GLY A 150 -5.12 -2.60 10.05
C GLY A 150 -6.60 -2.20 10.10
N THR A 151 -6.95 -1.38 11.08
CA THR A 151 -8.26 -0.70 11.19
C THR A 151 -8.58 0.12 9.94
N ASN A 152 -7.54 0.65 9.29
CA ASN A 152 -7.59 1.40 8.05
C ASN A 152 -8.08 0.58 6.84
N ASP A 153 -7.98 -0.75 6.90
CA ASP A 153 -8.38 -1.64 5.81
C ASP A 153 -9.84 -2.09 5.93
N ALA A 154 -10.45 -1.94 7.12
CA ALA A 154 -11.80 -2.42 7.39
C ALA A 154 -12.86 -1.96 6.38
N PRO A 155 -12.90 -0.68 5.94
CA PRO A 155 -13.86 -0.26 4.91
C PRO A 155 -13.66 -0.97 3.57
N ALA A 156 -12.40 -1.21 3.18
CA ALA A 156 -12.08 -1.88 1.92
C ALA A 156 -12.35 -3.39 2.00
N LEU A 157 -12.01 -4.02 3.13
CA LEU A 157 -12.33 -5.42 3.44
C LEU A 157 -13.83 -5.66 3.35
N LYS A 158 -14.64 -4.81 4.01
CA LYS A 158 -16.10 -4.97 4.01
C LYS A 158 -16.76 -4.71 2.65
N LYS A 159 -16.11 -3.90 1.81
CA LYS A 159 -16.60 -3.56 0.47
C LYS A 159 -16.22 -4.60 -0.58
N ALA A 160 -15.16 -5.36 -0.35
CA ALA A 160 -14.71 -6.44 -1.23
C ALA A 160 -15.78 -7.52 -1.38
N ASP A 161 -15.67 -8.33 -2.44
CA ASP A 161 -16.48 -9.56 -2.55
C ASP A 161 -16.01 -10.62 -1.54
N VAL A 162 -14.71 -10.63 -1.23
CA VAL A 162 -14.10 -11.46 -0.19
C VAL A 162 -13.01 -10.66 0.54
N GLY A 163 -13.19 -10.42 1.83
CA GLY A 163 -12.18 -9.82 2.70
C GLY A 163 -11.34 -10.88 3.43
N PHE A 164 -10.02 -10.73 3.40
CA PHE A 164 -9.06 -11.54 4.14
C PHE A 164 -8.39 -10.72 5.25
N ALA A 165 -8.49 -11.16 6.49
CA ALA A 165 -7.74 -10.59 7.61
C ALA A 165 -6.57 -11.47 8.05
N MET A 166 -5.52 -10.82 8.53
CA MET A 166 -4.38 -11.49 9.17
C MET A 166 -4.78 -11.96 10.57
N GLY A 167 -4.54 -13.24 10.89
CA GLY A 167 -4.91 -13.85 12.16
C GLY A 167 -3.98 -13.47 13.32
N ILE A 168 -2.68 -13.34 13.03
CA ILE A 168 -1.64 -13.04 14.03
C ILE A 168 -1.44 -11.54 14.15
N ALA A 169 -1.09 -10.86 13.06
CA ALA A 169 -0.80 -9.43 13.02
C ALA A 169 -2.05 -8.55 12.88
N GLY A 170 -3.18 -9.12 12.46
CA GLY A 170 -4.39 -8.35 12.20
C GLY A 170 -5.08 -7.87 13.46
N THR A 171 -5.54 -6.63 13.41
CA THR A 171 -6.40 -6.01 14.43
C THR A 171 -7.77 -6.70 14.50
N ASP A 172 -8.43 -6.64 15.66
CA ASP A 172 -9.77 -7.23 15.83
C ASP A 172 -10.79 -6.59 14.89
N VAL A 173 -10.67 -5.28 14.65
CA VAL A 173 -11.50 -4.57 13.67
C VAL A 173 -11.34 -5.11 12.26
N ALA A 174 -10.11 -5.44 11.83
CA ALA A 174 -9.87 -6.04 10.52
C ALA A 174 -10.48 -7.45 10.43
N LYS A 175 -10.34 -8.25 11.50
CA LYS A 175 -10.91 -9.61 11.59
C LYS A 175 -12.43 -9.59 11.51
N GLU A 176 -13.10 -8.70 12.26
CA GLU A 176 -14.56 -8.53 12.22
C GLU A 176 -15.08 -8.00 10.88
N ALA A 177 -14.27 -7.20 10.17
CA ALA A 177 -14.62 -6.69 8.85
C ALA A 177 -14.40 -7.69 7.71
N SER A 178 -13.65 -8.78 7.95
CA SER A 178 -13.28 -9.79 6.96
C SER A 178 -14.26 -10.97 6.90
N ASP A 179 -14.21 -11.71 5.80
CA ASP A 179 -14.98 -12.94 5.61
C ASP A 179 -14.14 -14.18 5.96
N ILE A 180 -12.81 -14.09 5.79
CA ILE A 180 -11.86 -15.18 6.03
C ILE A 180 -10.67 -14.65 6.85
N ILE A 181 -10.28 -15.38 7.89
CA ILE A 181 -9.10 -15.07 8.71
C ILE A 181 -7.98 -16.06 8.37
N LEU A 182 -6.82 -15.53 7.98
CA LEU A 182 -5.60 -16.30 7.72
C LEU A 182 -4.87 -16.57 9.03
N THR A 183 -4.92 -17.80 9.53
CA THR A 183 -4.33 -18.14 10.83
C THR A 183 -2.80 -18.14 10.86
N ASP A 184 -2.15 -18.16 9.71
CA ASP A 184 -0.70 -18.21 9.53
C ASP A 184 -0.09 -16.94 8.94
N ASP A 185 -0.90 -15.91 8.69
CA ASP A 185 -0.48 -14.64 8.09
C ASP A 185 0.30 -14.81 6.77
N ASN A 186 -0.02 -15.87 6.00
CA ASN A 186 0.71 -16.20 4.79
C ASN A 186 -0.12 -15.99 3.52
N PHE A 187 0.40 -15.19 2.59
CA PHE A 187 -0.23 -14.96 1.29
C PHE A 187 -0.45 -16.25 0.49
N THR A 188 0.39 -17.28 0.67
CA THR A 188 0.22 -18.58 0.01
C THR A 188 -1.11 -19.25 0.37
N SER A 189 -1.66 -18.97 1.55
CA SER A 189 -2.93 -19.53 2.01
C SER A 189 -4.13 -18.97 1.23
N ILE A 190 -4.00 -17.80 0.59
CA ILE A 190 -5.01 -17.24 -0.34
C ILE A 190 -5.02 -18.04 -1.67
N VAL A 191 -3.92 -18.72 -2.01
CA VAL A 191 -3.74 -19.43 -3.29
C VAL A 191 -4.04 -20.93 -3.20
N LYS A 192 -4.43 -21.43 -2.02
CA LYS A 192 -4.82 -22.82 -1.78
C LYS A 192 -6.32 -22.98 -1.96
#